data_AF-A0A645DRU5-F1
#
_entry.id   AF-A0A645DRU5-F1
#
_cell.length_a   1.000
_cell.length_b   1.000
_cell.length_c   1.000
_cell.angle_alpha   90.00
_cell.angle_beta   90.00
_cell.angle_gamma   90.00
#
_symmetry.space_group_name_H-M   'P 1'
#
loop_
_entity.id
_entity.type
_entity.pdbx_description
1 polymer ?
#
loop_
_entity_poly.entity_id
_entity_poly.type
_entity_poly.pdbx_seq_one_letter_code
_entity_poly.pdbx_strand_id
1 'polypeptide(L)'
;MDASNGFYTPAVTEKNDRSLMNVTFLIKGGSPELEDKFVKEARAKYNMANLKGHRDVGGLRASIYNACPIEWVEALTKFMDEFMKENK
;
A
#
# COMPACT_ATOMS: atom_id res chain seq x y z
N MET A 1 8.52 2.11 -0.71
CA MET A 1 8.25 1.08 -1.74
C MET A 1 9.51 0.64 -2.44
N ASP A 2 10.23 1.49 -3.19
CA ASP A 2 11.43 1.06 -3.93
C ASP A 2 12.54 0.44 -3.04
N ALA A 3 12.65 0.86 -1.78
CA ALA A 3 13.60 0.32 -0.80
C ALA A 3 13.17 -1.03 -0.17
N SER A 4 12.02 -1.59 -0.57
CA SER A 4 11.44 -2.80 0.04
C SER A 4 12.05 -4.13 -0.44
N ASN A 5 13.12 -4.08 -1.22
CA ASN A 5 13.80 -5.25 -1.77
C ASN A 5 12.87 -6.22 -2.52
N GLY A 6 11.90 -5.67 -3.27
CA GLY A 6 10.93 -6.43 -4.07
C GLY A 6 9.66 -6.87 -3.32
N PHE A 7 9.51 -6.53 -2.03
CA PHE A 7 8.30 -6.86 -1.28
C PHE A 7 7.10 -6.03 -1.73
N TYR A 8 7.28 -4.72 -1.90
CA TYR A 8 6.30 -3.81 -2.48
C TYR A 8 6.73 -3.40 -3.88
N THR A 9 5.92 -3.76 -4.87
CA THR A 9 6.16 -3.39 -6.27
C THR A 9 5.19 -2.28 -6.67
N PRO A 10 5.67 -1.11 -7.12
CA PRO A 10 4.78 -0.06 -7.60
C PRO A 10 4.05 -0.54 -8.86
N ALA A 11 2.74 -0.27 -8.95
CA ALA A 11 1.97 -0.65 -10.14
C ALA A 11 2.35 0.20 -11.37
N VAL A 12 2.83 1.43 -11.14
CA VAL A 12 3.41 2.30 -12.17
C VAL A 12 4.93 2.16 -12.12
N THR A 13 5.50 1.59 -13.18
CA THR A 13 6.94 1.29 -13.28
C THR A 13 7.76 2.57 -13.42
N GLU A 14 7.32 3.50 -14.26
CA GLU A 14 7.99 4.76 -14.52
C GLU A 14 7.83 5.72 -13.34
N LYS A 15 8.96 6.16 -12.77
CA LYS A 15 8.95 7.01 -11.56
C LYS A 15 8.26 8.35 -11.78
N ASN A 16 8.42 8.93 -12.98
CA ASN A 16 7.86 10.23 -13.33
C ASN A 16 6.34 10.20 -13.50
N ASP A 17 5.77 9.01 -13.74
CA ASP A 17 4.33 8.83 -13.96
C ASP A 17 3.59 8.46 -12.67
N ARG A 18 4.32 8.34 -11.55
CA ARG A 18 3.73 7.99 -10.25
C ARG A 18 2.88 9.15 -9.75
N SER A 19 1.60 8.87 -9.51
CA SER A 19 0.68 9.86 -8.95
C SER A 19 1.10 10.24 -7.53
N LEU A 20 1.11 11.56 -7.27
CA LEU A 20 1.27 12.12 -5.91
C LEU A 20 0.02 11.92 -5.05
N MET A 21 -1.12 11.61 -5.66
CA MET A 21 -2.42 11.53 -4.98
C MET A 21 -2.89 10.08 -4.81
N ASN A 22 -2.57 9.20 -5.76
CA ASN A 22 -3.03 7.81 -5.77
C ASN A 22 -1.84 6.86 -5.88
N VAL A 23 -1.35 6.42 -4.73
CA VAL A 23 -0.21 5.52 -4.65
C VAL A 23 -0.68 4.08 -4.81
N THR A 24 -0.40 3.47 -5.96
CA THR A 24 -0.80 2.10 -6.29
C THR A 24 0.39 1.14 -6.24
N PHE A 25 0.25 0.01 -5.55
CA PHE A 25 1.31 -0.96 -5.37
C PHE A 25 0.78 -2.38 -5.13
N LEU A 26 1.64 -3.37 -5.37
CA LEU A 26 1.39 -4.80 -5.25
C LEU A 26 2.29 -5.37 -4.15
N ILE A 27 1.85 -6.45 -3.48
CA ILE A 27 2.67 -7.17 -2.49
C ILE A 27 3.15 -8.48 -3.11
N LYS A 28 4.47 -8.74 -3.05
CA LYS A 28 5.14 -9.93 -3.62
C LYS A 28 4.63 -10.26 -5.03
N GLY A 29 4.56 -9.26 -5.91
CA GLY A 29 4.14 -9.44 -7.30
C GLY A 29 2.64 -9.66 -7.53
N GLY A 30 1.79 -9.34 -6.54
CA GLY A 30 0.33 -9.44 -6.68
C GLY A 30 -0.27 -10.63 -5.96
N SER A 31 0.27 -11.01 -4.80
CA SER A 31 -0.24 -12.12 -3.98
C SER A 31 -1.58 -11.74 -3.34
N PRO A 32 -2.72 -12.35 -3.73
CA PRO A 32 -4.03 -11.96 -3.23
C PRO A 32 -4.18 -12.20 -1.72
N GLU A 33 -3.54 -13.25 -1.20
CA GLU A 33 -3.56 -13.59 0.22
C GLU A 33 -2.90 -12.52 1.08
N LEU A 34 -1.74 -12.02 0.64
CA LEU A 34 -1.01 -10.97 1.35
C LEU A 34 -1.71 -9.62 1.21
N GLU A 35 -2.31 -9.32 0.06
CA GLU A 35 -3.08 -8.10 -0.14
C GLU A 35 -4.35 -8.07 0.71
N ASP A 36 -5.09 -9.17 0.78
CA ASP A 36 -6.27 -9.27 1.65
C ASP A 36 -5.87 -9.22 3.14
N LYS A 37 -4.75 -9.85 3.51
CA LYS A 37 -4.18 -9.75 4.88
C LYS A 37 -3.80 -8.31 5.21
N PHE A 38 -3.14 -7.62 4.30
CA PHE A 38 -2.74 -6.21 4.45
C PHE A 38 -3.97 -5.32 4.69
N VAL A 39 -5.03 -5.45 3.90
CA VAL A 39 -6.25 -4.65 4.06
C VAL A 39 -6.93 -4.93 5.41
N LYS A 40 -7.00 -6.21 5.83
CA LYS A 40 -7.58 -6.59 7.12
C LYS A 40 -6.79 -6.03 8.29
N GLU A 41 -5.46 -6.14 8.26
CA GLU A 41 -4.59 -5.63 9.32
C GLU A 41 -4.53 -4.11 9.36
N ALA A 42 -4.47 -3.44 8.22
CA ALA A 42 -4.50 -1.98 8.15
C ALA A 42 -5.79 -1.42 8.78
N ARG A 43 -6.92 -2.08 8.52
CA ARG A 43 -8.20 -1.73 9.13
C ARG A 43 -8.23 -2.02 10.63
N ALA A 44 -7.70 -3.15 11.07
CA ALA A 44 -7.72 -3.55 12.47
C ALA A 44 -6.75 -2.74 13.36
N LYS A 45 -5.51 -2.51 12.88
CA LYS A 45 -4.43 -1.87 13.64
C LYS A 45 -4.47 -0.35 13.55
N TYR A 46 -4.83 0.20 12.39
CA TYR A 46 -4.70 1.64 12.09
C TYR A 46 -6.01 2.29 11.62
N ASN A 47 -7.14 1.57 11.66
CA ASN A 47 -8.45 2.02 11.16
C ASN A 47 -8.40 2.54 9.71
N MET A 48 -7.47 2.01 8.90
CA MET A 48 -7.32 2.38 7.49
C MET A 48 -8.23 1.52 6.63
N ALA A 49 -9.19 2.15 5.97
CA ALA A 49 -10.10 1.51 5.03
C ALA A 49 -9.80 1.92 3.58
N ASN A 50 -10.44 1.26 2.62
CA ASN A 50 -10.37 1.59 1.18
C ASN A 50 -8.99 1.46 0.52
N LEU A 51 -8.12 0.62 1.08
CA LEU A 51 -6.79 0.33 0.50
C LEU A 51 -6.82 -0.72 -0.61
N LYS A 52 -7.94 -1.42 -0.82
CA LYS A 52 -8.07 -2.44 -1.85
C LYS A 52 -8.07 -1.78 -3.24
N GLY A 53 -7.20 -2.27 -4.13
CA GLY A 53 -7.07 -1.80 -5.50
C GLY A 53 -8.29 -2.15 -6.36
N HIS A 54 -8.25 -1.73 -7.63
CA HIS A 54 -9.34 -1.99 -8.56
C HIS A 54 -9.39 -3.48 -8.93
N ARG A 55 -10.61 -4.02 -9.07
CA ARG A 55 -10.87 -5.46 -9.21
C ARG A 55 -10.14 -6.12 -10.39
N ASP A 56 -9.90 -5.36 -11.46
CA ASP A 56 -9.29 -5.86 -12.70
C ASP A 56 -7.75 -5.85 -12.70
N VAL A 57 -7.14 -5.01 -11.86
CA VAL A 57 -5.67 -4.86 -11.78
C VAL A 57 -5.09 -5.40 -10.48
N GLY A 58 -5.93 -5.76 -9.52
CA GLY A 58 -5.50 -6.24 -8.21
C GLY A 58 -4.75 -5.17 -7.42
N GLY A 59 -3.96 -5.60 -6.43
CA GLY A 59 -3.10 -4.69 -5.69
C GLY A 59 -3.81 -3.83 -4.67
N LEU A 60 -3.08 -2.81 -4.25
CA LEU A 60 -3.44 -1.87 -3.22
C LEU A 60 -3.36 -0.44 -3.76
N ARG A 61 -4.24 0.42 -3.27
CA ARG A 61 -4.28 1.85 -3.59
C ARG A 61 -4.44 2.67 -2.32
N ALA A 62 -3.43 3.46 -1.99
CA ALA A 62 -3.52 4.49 -0.98
C ALA A 62 -3.82 5.84 -1.65
N SER A 63 -4.95 6.46 -1.29
CA SER A 63 -5.33 7.77 -1.83
C SER A 63 -5.03 8.85 -0.78
N ILE A 64 -4.11 9.75 -1.08
CA ILE A 64 -3.58 10.78 -0.18
C ILE A 64 -3.97 12.18 -0.69
N TYR A 65 -5.27 12.44 -0.72
CA TYR A 65 -5.80 13.75 -1.10
C TYR A 65 -5.48 14.82 -0.04
N ASN A 66 -5.62 16.09 -0.38
CA ASN A 66 -5.33 17.23 0.52
C ASN A 66 -6.04 17.17 1.88
N ALA A 67 -7.15 16.45 1.99
CA ALA A 67 -7.89 16.27 3.24
C ALA A 67 -7.27 15.19 4.16
N CYS A 68 -6.29 14.42 3.68
CA CYS A 68 -5.56 13.46 4.50
C CYS A 68 -4.49 14.18 5.34
N PRO A 69 -4.55 14.08 6.69
CA PRO A 69 -3.50 14.58 7.55
C PRO A 69 -2.18 13.83 7.31
N ILE A 70 -1.05 14.49 7.56
CA ILE A 70 0.28 13.90 7.34
C ILE A 70 0.51 12.67 8.22
N GLU A 71 -0.07 12.69 9.42
CA GLU A 71 -0.08 11.61 10.40
C GLU A 71 -0.67 10.32 9.81
N TRP A 72 -1.60 10.43 8.86
CA TRP A 72 -2.15 9.26 8.16
C TRP A 72 -1.11 8.60 7.25
N VAL A 73 -0.31 9.42 6.55
CA VAL A 73 0.78 8.95 5.67
C VAL A 73 1.90 8.33 6.50
N GLU A 74 2.21 8.92 7.66
CA GLU A 74 3.18 8.38 8.61
C GLU A 74 2.71 7.03 9.18
N ALA A 75 1.45 6.95 9.61
CA ALA A 75 0.86 5.71 10.10
C ALA A 75 0.86 4.62 9.02
N LEU A 76 0.55 4.96 7.77
CA LEU A 76 0.59 4.02 6.65
C LEU A 76 2.02 3.52 6.41
N THR A 77 2.99 4.43 6.41
CA THR A 77 4.40 4.08 6.20
C THR A 77 4.93 3.16 7.31
N LYS A 78 4.57 3.45 8.56
CA LYS A 78 4.91 2.62 9.72
C LYS A 78 4.27 1.23 9.60
N PHE A 79 2.98 1.17 9.28
CA PHE A 79 2.30 -0.10 9.05
C PHE A 79 2.94 -0.92 7.93
N MET A 80 3.33 -0.29 6.82
CA MET A 80 4.00 -0.98 5.71
C MET A 80 5.34 -1.60 6.15
N ASP A 81 6.11 -0.91 6.99
CA ASP A 81 7.38 -1.46 7.50
C ASP A 81 7.15 -2.64 8.46
N GLU A 82 6.18 -2.50 9.39
CA GLU A 82 5.78 -3.58 10.31
C GLU A 82 5.27 -4.82 9.54
N PHE A 83 4.35 -4.61 8.60
CA PHE A 83 3.78 -5.69 7.80
C PHE A 83 4.84 -6.39 6.97
N MET A 84 5.78 -5.65 6.35
CA MET A 84 6.88 -6.25 5.61
C MET A 84 7.75 -7.12 6.51
N LYS A 85 8.08 -6.67 7.72
CA LYS A 85 8.91 -7.42 8.68
C LYS A 85 8.23 -8.70 9.16
N GLU A 86 6.92 -8.64 9.40
CA GLU A 86 6.11 -9.79 9.85
C GLU A 86 5.86 -10.84 8.75
N ASN A 87 5.97 -10.45 7.47
CA ASN A 87 5.59 -11.29 6.32
C ASN A 87 6.73 -11.50 5.29
N LYS A 88 7.96 -11.16 5.65
CA LYS A 88 9.13 -11.23 4.77
C LYS A 88 9.43 -12.67 4.34
#